data_AF-A0A7G5MR66-F1
#
_entry.id   AF-A0A7G5MR66-F1
#
_cell.length_a   1.000
_cell.length_b   1.000
_cell.length_c   1.000
_cell.angle_alpha   90.00
_cell.angle_beta   90.00
_cell.angle_gamma   90.00
#
_symmetry.space_group_name_H-M   'P 1'
#
loop_
_entity.id
_entity.type
_entity.pdbx_description
1 polymer ?
#
loop_
_entity_poly.entity_id
_entity_poly.type
_entity_poly.pdbx_seq_one_letter_code
_entity_poly.pdbx_strand_id
1 'polypeptide(L)'
;MPFFIPSRLVDFEYFGGDEKDSEYEKMAKDYQKEIDFAFFVVNFGYSKSDYEMLTPCEKAFIYKAWENKAVSDSTMFRDAALNAISNAFRKKNKRFIRLWKKKQKKANKDVVKENIHVIEETEKQEGKGWVDLIYQTNGLTPPRRKGGRKRV
;
A
#
# COMPACT_ATOMS: atom_id res chain seq x y z
N MET A 1 34.74 1.57 19.54
CA MET A 1 34.15 1.74 18.20
C MET A 1 32.68 1.36 18.31
N PRO A 2 31.71 2.21 17.94
CA PRO A 2 30.32 1.81 17.93
C PRO A 2 30.15 0.75 16.83
N PHE A 3 29.66 -0.43 17.22
CA PHE A 3 29.38 -1.54 16.31
C PHE A 3 28.24 -1.12 15.37
N PHE A 4 28.60 -0.80 14.13
CA PHE A 4 27.66 -0.39 13.10
C PHE A 4 27.08 -1.64 12.46
N ILE A 5 25.84 -1.97 12.83
CA ILE A 5 25.02 -2.95 12.13
C ILE A 5 23.73 -2.21 11.77
N PRO A 6 23.41 -2.01 10.47
CA PRO A 6 22.13 -1.45 10.05
C PRO A 6 20.99 -2.08 10.85
N SER A 7 20.10 -1.29 11.44
CA SER A 7 19.00 -1.76 12.30
C SER A 7 18.23 -2.91 11.65
N ARG A 8 18.04 -2.86 10.33
CA ARG A 8 17.45 -3.95 9.54
C ARG A 8 18.13 -5.33 9.66
N LEU A 9 19.42 -5.40 9.95
CA LEU A 9 20.16 -6.66 10.19
C LEU A 9 20.02 -7.15 11.64
N VAL A 10 19.61 -6.29 12.58
CA VAL A 10 19.42 -6.61 14.01
C VAL A 10 17.95 -6.81 14.36
N ASP A 11 17.06 -6.04 13.73
CA ASP A 11 15.64 -5.94 14.05
C ASP A 11 14.78 -6.87 13.20
N PHE A 12 13.84 -7.53 13.85
CA PHE A 12 12.83 -8.36 13.22
C PHE A 12 11.67 -7.47 12.71
N GLU A 13 11.82 -6.90 11.50
CA GLU A 13 10.88 -5.98 10.79
C GLU A 13 9.42 -6.48 10.63
N TYR A 14 9.10 -7.74 10.94
CA TYR A 14 7.84 -8.38 10.51
C TYR A 14 6.56 -7.97 11.25
N PHE A 15 6.62 -7.05 12.21
CA PHE A 15 5.47 -6.72 13.06
C PHE A 15 4.81 -5.36 12.81
N GLY A 16 5.27 -4.56 11.84
CA GLY A 16 4.54 -3.33 11.50
C GLY A 16 5.37 -2.31 10.75
N GLY A 17 4.87 -1.89 9.59
CA GLY A 17 5.42 -0.77 8.85
C GLY A 17 4.97 0.55 9.45
N ASP A 18 5.76 1.09 10.35
CA ASP A 18 5.71 2.50 10.69
C ASP A 18 6.56 3.34 9.71
N GLU A 19 6.40 4.66 9.81
CA GLU A 19 7.05 5.64 8.94
C GLU A 19 8.55 5.36 8.81
N LYS A 20 9.07 5.51 7.58
CA LYS A 20 10.49 5.34 7.33
C LYS A 20 11.27 6.31 8.21
N ASP A 21 12.05 5.78 9.13
CA ASP A 21 12.93 6.60 9.95
C ASP A 21 13.89 7.38 9.05
N SER A 22 13.84 8.71 9.16
CA SER A 22 14.71 9.60 8.36
C SER A 22 16.20 9.34 8.62
N GLU A 23 16.54 8.77 9.77
CA GLU A 23 17.88 8.33 10.12
C GLU A 23 18.27 7.04 9.40
N TYR A 24 17.35 6.08 9.29
CA TYR A 24 17.56 4.87 8.52
C TYR A 24 17.79 5.18 7.04
N GLU A 25 17.01 6.09 6.43
CA GLU A 25 17.22 6.46 5.03
C GLU A 25 18.59 7.11 4.79
N LYS A 26 19.15 7.82 5.77
CA LYS A 26 20.51 8.37 5.67
C LYS A 26 21.56 7.27 5.74
N MET A 27 21.40 6.31 6.66
CA MET A 27 22.33 5.19 6.82
C MET A 27 22.25 4.17 5.67
N ALA A 28 21.06 3.91 5.15
CA ALA A 28 20.84 2.95 4.07
C ALA A 28 21.45 3.39 2.72
N LYS A 29 21.66 4.71 2.52
CA LYS A 29 22.30 5.24 1.30
C LYS A 29 23.68 4.63 1.07
N ASP A 30 24.44 4.41 2.12
CA ASP A 30 25.80 3.88 2.04
C ASP A 30 25.81 2.40 1.62
N TYR A 31 24.71 1.68 1.89
CA TYR A 31 24.53 0.24 1.62
C TYR A 31 23.52 -0.05 0.50
N GLN A 32 23.16 0.95 -0.30
CA GLN A 32 22.11 0.82 -1.30
C GLN A 32 22.44 -0.26 -2.34
N LYS A 33 23.73 -0.39 -2.70
CA LYS A 33 24.20 -1.39 -3.68
C LYS A 33 24.01 -2.81 -3.16
N GLU A 34 24.34 -3.04 -1.90
CA GLU A 34 24.23 -4.32 -1.21
C GLU A 34 22.76 -4.72 -1.02
N ILE A 35 21.89 -3.75 -0.74
CA ILE A 35 20.44 -3.95 -0.64
C ILE A 35 19.86 -4.36 -2.01
N ASP A 36 20.21 -3.63 -3.07
CA ASP A 36 19.73 -3.91 -4.43
C ASP A 36 20.24 -5.27 -4.93
N PHE A 37 21.50 -5.58 -4.62
CA PHE A 37 22.09 -6.88 -4.94
C PHE A 37 21.43 -8.02 -4.18
N ALA A 38 21.18 -7.87 -2.88
CA ALA A 38 20.48 -8.86 -2.08
C ALA A 38 19.06 -9.13 -2.60
N PHE A 39 18.34 -8.08 -3.02
CA PHE A 39 17.05 -8.22 -3.67
C PHE A 39 17.16 -9.02 -4.98
N PHE A 40 18.16 -8.74 -5.80
CA PHE A 40 18.38 -9.45 -7.06
C PHE A 40 18.65 -10.95 -6.80
N VAL A 41 19.60 -11.25 -5.92
CA VAL A 41 20.01 -12.60 -5.55
C VAL A 41 18.83 -13.46 -5.08
N VAL A 42 18.00 -12.92 -4.19
CA VAL A 42 16.90 -13.68 -3.57
C VAL A 42 15.75 -13.94 -4.56
N ASN A 43 15.61 -13.13 -5.61
CA ASN A 43 14.51 -13.25 -6.58
C ASN A 43 14.92 -13.95 -7.89
N PHE A 44 16.13 -13.71 -8.36
CA PHE A 44 16.61 -14.20 -9.65
C PHE A 44 17.71 -15.27 -9.53
N GLY A 45 18.28 -15.44 -8.33
CA GLY A 45 19.39 -16.36 -8.10
C GLY A 45 20.73 -15.79 -8.54
N TYR A 46 21.78 -16.63 -8.42
CA TYR A 46 23.16 -16.30 -8.76
C TYR A 46 23.95 -17.61 -8.92
N SER A 47 25.11 -17.54 -9.58
CA SER A 47 25.93 -18.73 -9.81
C SER A 47 26.78 -19.10 -8.59
N LYS A 48 27.29 -20.33 -8.55
CA LYS A 48 28.15 -20.78 -7.45
C LYS A 48 29.45 -19.97 -7.36
N SER A 49 30.05 -19.61 -8.50
CA SER A 49 31.25 -18.77 -8.51
C SER A 49 30.99 -17.39 -7.92
N ASP A 50 29.81 -16.82 -8.17
CA ASP A 50 29.43 -15.52 -7.63
C ASP A 50 29.27 -15.60 -6.09
N TYR A 51 28.82 -16.74 -5.54
CA TYR A 51 28.70 -16.95 -4.09
C TYR A 51 30.03 -16.84 -3.35
N GLU A 52 31.08 -17.44 -3.94
CA GLU A 52 32.39 -17.54 -3.32
C GLU A 52 33.09 -16.16 -3.30
N MET A 53 32.72 -15.27 -4.21
CA MET A 53 33.21 -13.88 -4.27
C MET A 53 32.49 -12.94 -3.29
N LEU A 54 31.38 -13.35 -2.67
CA LEU A 54 30.59 -12.49 -1.79
C LEU A 54 31.33 -12.10 -0.52
N THR A 55 31.28 -10.82 -0.21
CA THR A 55 31.74 -10.29 1.07
C THR A 55 30.81 -10.73 2.21
N PRO A 56 31.31 -10.81 3.46
CA PRO A 56 30.47 -11.13 4.62
C PRO A 56 29.28 -10.16 4.80
N CYS A 57 29.45 -8.90 4.38
CA CYS A 57 28.42 -7.88 4.43
C CYS A 57 27.27 -8.20 3.46
N GLU A 58 27.58 -8.47 2.19
CA GLU A 58 26.58 -8.85 1.18
C GLU A 58 25.83 -10.13 1.57
N LYS A 59 26.52 -11.12 2.14
CA LYS A 59 25.87 -12.35 2.66
C LYS A 59 24.84 -12.04 3.74
N ALA A 60 25.15 -11.13 4.67
CA ALA A 60 24.21 -10.73 5.73
C ALA A 60 22.95 -10.07 5.14
N PHE A 61 23.12 -9.18 4.15
CA PHE A 61 21.99 -8.56 3.45
C PHE A 61 21.16 -9.59 2.67
N ILE A 62 21.80 -10.57 2.02
CA ILE A 62 21.10 -11.67 1.32
C ILE A 62 20.27 -12.50 2.29
N TYR A 63 20.83 -12.90 3.44
CA TYR A 63 20.10 -13.65 4.44
C TYR A 63 18.89 -12.88 4.96
N LYS A 64 19.05 -11.58 5.21
CA LYS A 64 17.94 -10.73 5.63
C LYS A 64 16.88 -10.58 4.54
N ALA A 65 17.29 -10.40 3.29
CA ALA A 65 16.36 -10.31 2.16
C ALA A 65 15.60 -11.64 1.95
N TRP A 66 16.25 -12.78 2.16
CA TRP A 66 15.64 -14.10 2.07
C TRP A 66 14.61 -14.32 3.18
N GLU A 67 14.94 -13.97 4.42
CA GLU A 67 14.00 -13.97 5.53
C GLU A 67 12.77 -13.11 5.17
N ASN A 68 13.01 -11.93 4.61
CA ASN A 68 11.96 -10.96 4.27
C ASN A 68 11.00 -11.51 3.23
N LYS A 69 11.56 -12.15 2.21
CA LYS A 69 10.78 -12.84 1.19
C LYS A 69 9.97 -14.00 1.78
N ALA A 70 10.57 -14.86 2.60
CA ALA A 70 9.89 -16.02 3.17
C ALA A 70 8.67 -15.61 4.02
N VAL A 71 8.80 -14.56 4.83
CA VAL A 71 7.66 -14.03 5.61
C VAL A 71 6.63 -13.35 4.71
N SER A 72 7.05 -12.59 3.70
CA SER A 72 6.14 -11.97 2.73
C SER A 72 5.31 -13.01 1.97
N ASP A 73 5.96 -14.08 1.48
CA ASP A 73 5.33 -15.13 0.69
C ASP A 73 4.33 -15.95 1.54
N SER A 74 4.72 -16.31 2.77
CA SER A 74 3.82 -17.01 3.71
C SER A 74 2.63 -16.15 4.12
N THR A 75 2.84 -14.84 4.32
CA THR A 75 1.78 -13.87 4.61
C THR A 75 0.83 -13.71 3.43
N MET A 76 1.37 -13.58 2.22
CA MET A 76 0.59 -13.51 0.97
C MET A 76 -0.28 -14.76 0.80
N PHE A 77 0.29 -15.94 1.04
CA PHE A 77 -0.44 -17.20 0.97
C PHE A 77 -1.59 -17.24 2.00
N ARG A 78 -1.31 -16.88 3.26
CA ARG A 78 -2.33 -16.79 4.33
C ARG A 78 -3.46 -15.84 3.93
N ASP A 79 -3.13 -14.65 3.43
CA ASP A 79 -4.12 -13.65 3.03
C ASP A 79 -4.92 -14.09 1.79
N ALA A 80 -4.27 -14.76 0.83
CA ALA A 80 -4.93 -15.34 -0.34
C ALA A 80 -5.95 -16.41 0.06
N ALA A 81 -5.57 -17.33 0.97
CA ALA A 81 -6.46 -18.36 1.48
C ALA A 81 -7.67 -17.76 2.21
N LEU A 82 -7.44 -16.80 3.12
CA LEU A 82 -8.52 -16.11 3.84
C LEU A 82 -9.44 -15.32 2.89
N ASN A 83 -8.88 -14.69 1.86
CA ASN A 83 -9.63 -13.97 0.84
C ASN A 83 -10.52 -14.92 0.01
N ALA A 84 -9.99 -16.08 -0.38
CA ALA A 84 -10.72 -17.10 -1.13
C ALA A 84 -11.90 -17.64 -0.30
N ILE A 85 -11.65 -18.02 0.95
CA ILE A 85 -12.68 -18.47 1.90
C ILE A 85 -13.78 -17.39 2.05
N SER A 86 -13.38 -16.14 2.24
CA SER A 86 -14.31 -15.01 2.39
C SER A 86 -15.16 -14.77 1.15
N ASN A 87 -14.61 -14.97 -0.06
CA ASN A 87 -15.35 -14.85 -1.30
C ASN A 87 -16.26 -16.05 -1.57
N ALA A 88 -15.86 -17.26 -1.13
CA ALA A 88 -16.68 -18.47 -1.25
C ALA A 88 -17.96 -18.37 -0.39
N PHE A 89 -17.85 -17.89 0.84
CA PHE A 89 -18.99 -17.72 1.76
C PHE A 89 -19.84 -16.46 1.48
N ARG A 90 -19.66 -15.83 0.33
CA ARG A 90 -20.24 -14.52 0.09
C ARG A 90 -21.65 -14.60 -0.47
N LYS A 91 -22.52 -13.68 -0.02
CA LYS A 91 -23.91 -13.58 -0.51
C LYS A 91 -23.95 -13.38 -2.04
N LYS A 92 -24.92 -14.04 -2.68
CA LYS A 92 -25.26 -13.86 -4.10
C LYS A 92 -25.46 -12.36 -4.41
N ASN A 93 -24.97 -11.92 -5.57
CA ASN A 93 -25.00 -10.52 -6.04
C ASN A 93 -24.06 -9.53 -5.31
N LYS A 94 -23.11 -9.98 -4.48
CA LYS A 94 -22.04 -9.12 -3.96
C LYS A 94 -20.78 -9.19 -4.84
N ARG A 95 -20.14 -8.03 -5.06
CA ARG A 95 -18.96 -7.89 -5.96
C ARG A 95 -17.68 -8.48 -5.37
N PHE A 96 -17.07 -9.49 -5.98
CA PHE A 96 -15.80 -10.14 -5.57
C PHE A 96 -14.77 -9.23 -4.87
N ILE A 97 -14.29 -9.64 -3.68
CA ILE A 97 -13.26 -8.93 -2.93
C ILE A 97 -11.93 -9.29 -3.57
N ARG A 98 -11.29 -8.31 -4.20
CA ARG A 98 -9.96 -8.50 -4.77
C ARG A 98 -8.93 -8.70 -3.66
N LEU A 99 -8.02 -9.66 -3.86
CA LEU A 99 -6.85 -9.86 -3.00
C LEU A 99 -5.99 -8.59 -2.99
N TRP A 100 -5.61 -8.13 -4.17
CA TRP A 100 -4.85 -6.90 -4.36
C TRP A 100 -5.76 -5.68 -4.40
N LYS A 101 -5.52 -4.74 -3.48
CA LYS A 101 -6.22 -3.46 -3.43
C LYS A 101 -5.26 -2.35 -3.84
N LYS A 102 -5.71 -1.45 -4.74
CA LYS A 102 -4.93 -0.26 -5.06
C LYS A 102 -4.81 0.62 -3.81
N LYS A 103 -3.58 0.93 -3.41
CA LYS A 103 -3.31 1.90 -2.34
C LYS A 103 -3.96 3.23 -2.72
N GLN A 104 -4.90 3.69 -1.90
CA GLN A 104 -5.53 4.99 -2.13
C GLN A 104 -4.50 6.09 -1.83
N LYS A 105 -4.38 7.08 -2.72
CA LYS A 105 -3.58 8.26 -2.42
C LYS A 105 -4.27 9.02 -1.28
N LYS A 106 -3.51 9.40 -0.24
CA LYS A 106 -4.03 10.33 0.77
C LYS A 106 -4.42 11.62 0.02
N ALA A 107 -5.68 12.02 0.11
CA ALA A 107 -6.12 13.27 -0.50
C ALA A 107 -5.38 14.44 0.16
N ASN A 108 -4.94 15.43 -0.63
CA ASN A 108 -4.39 16.65 -0.07
C ASN A 108 -5.52 17.35 0.70
N LYS A 109 -5.38 17.41 2.04
CA LYS A 109 -6.44 17.90 2.92
C LYS A 109 -6.80 19.35 2.61
N ASP A 110 -5.84 20.14 2.15
CA ASP A 110 -6.05 21.56 1.88
C ASP A 110 -6.84 21.74 0.58
N VAL A 111 -6.47 21.02 -0.48
CA VAL A 111 -7.23 20.98 -1.74
C VAL A 111 -8.64 20.45 -1.53
N VAL A 112 -8.83 19.45 -0.66
CA VAL A 112 -10.17 18.94 -0.34
C VAL A 112 -11.00 19.98 0.39
N LYS A 113 -10.42 20.72 1.34
CA LYS A 113 -11.12 21.80 2.06
C LYS A 113 -11.52 22.94 1.13
N GLU A 114 -10.61 23.38 0.26
CA GLU A 114 -10.89 24.42 -0.75
C GLU A 114 -12.02 23.99 -1.68
N ASN A 115 -11.97 22.76 -2.20
CA ASN A 115 -13.03 22.24 -3.06
C ASN A 115 -14.38 22.18 -2.34
N ILE A 116 -14.40 21.78 -1.06
CA ILE A 116 -15.63 21.77 -0.25
C ILE A 116 -16.16 23.20 -0.07
N HIS A 117 -15.29 24.16 0.22
CA HIS A 117 -15.69 25.57 0.38
C HIS A 117 -16.31 26.12 -0.90
N VAL A 118 -15.67 25.90 -2.05
CA VAL A 118 -16.20 26.32 -3.36
C VAL A 118 -17.57 25.68 -3.60
N ILE A 119 -17.73 24.38 -3.33
CA ILE A 119 -19.02 23.69 -3.46
C ILE A 119 -20.10 24.33 -2.57
N GLU A 120 -19.77 24.65 -1.31
CA GLU A 120 -20.72 25.29 -0.39
C GLU A 120 -21.12 26.70 -0.83
N GLU A 121 -20.20 27.47 -1.41
CA GLU A 121 -20.49 28.80 -1.96
C GLU A 121 -21.36 28.72 -3.21
N THR A 122 -21.03 27.82 -4.14
CA THR A 122 -21.85 27.57 -5.33
C THR A 122 -23.25 27.09 -4.95
N GLU A 123 -23.38 26.22 -3.95
CA GLU A 123 -24.69 25.78 -3.45
C GLU A 123 -25.50 26.92 -2.81
N LYS A 124 -24.86 27.90 -2.17
CA LYS A 124 -25.55 29.09 -1.62
C LYS A 124 -26.05 30.02 -2.71
N GLN A 125 -25.30 30.18 -3.80
CA GLN A 125 -25.62 31.10 -4.88
C GLN A 125 -26.62 30.51 -5.89
N GLU A 126 -26.40 29.26 -6.31
CA GLU A 126 -27.12 28.63 -7.43
C GLU A 126 -28.10 27.53 -6.98
N GLY A 127 -28.11 27.20 -5.68
CA GLY A 127 -28.90 26.11 -5.12
C GLY A 127 -28.34 24.73 -5.45
N LYS A 128 -29.08 23.67 -5.09
CA LYS A 128 -28.63 22.27 -5.24
C LYS A 128 -29.05 21.61 -6.57
N GLY A 129 -29.61 22.38 -7.50
CA GLY A 129 -30.18 21.87 -8.75
C GLY A 129 -29.15 21.38 -9.76
N TRP A 130 -27.95 21.98 -9.77
CA TRP A 130 -26.86 21.61 -10.68
C TRP A 130 -26.35 20.18 -10.44
N VAL A 131 -26.39 19.69 -9.19
CA VAL A 131 -26.01 18.31 -8.84
C VAL A 131 -26.94 17.32 -9.53
N ASP A 132 -28.24 17.56 -9.47
CA ASP A 132 -29.25 16.70 -10.12
C ASP A 132 -29.11 16.73 -11.65
N LEU A 133 -28.72 17.88 -12.22
CA LEU A 133 -28.43 18.02 -13.66
C LEU A 133 -27.23 17.18 -14.10
N ILE A 134 -26.13 17.18 -13.32
CA ILE A 134 -24.94 16.35 -13.59
C ILE A 134 -25.27 14.86 -13.57
N TYR A 135 -26.13 14.43 -12.65
CA TYR A 135 -26.59 13.04 -12.63
C TYR A 135 -27.39 12.69 -13.89
N GLN A 136 -28.32 13.57 -14.31
CA GLN A 136 -29.13 13.37 -15.51
C GLN A 136 -28.29 13.32 -16.80
N THR A 137 -27.36 14.26 -16.99
CA THR A 137 -26.52 14.33 -18.20
C THR A 137 -25.57 13.15 -18.33
N ASN A 138 -25.12 12.59 -17.20
CA ASN A 138 -24.29 11.39 -17.18
C ASN A 138 -25.09 10.08 -17.22
N GLY A 139 -26.43 10.15 -17.33
CA GLY A 139 -27.30 8.97 -17.32
C GLY A 139 -27.27 8.20 -15.99
N LEU A 140 -26.85 8.85 -14.91
CA LEU A 140 -26.70 8.25 -13.59
C LEU A 140 -27.90 8.62 -12.70
N THR A 141 -28.42 7.65 -11.96
CA THR A 141 -29.44 7.94 -10.93
C THR A 141 -28.78 8.53 -9.69
N PRO A 142 -29.27 9.66 -9.14
CA PRO A 142 -28.77 10.21 -7.89
C PRO A 142 -28.88 9.17 -6.76
N PRO A 143 -27.90 9.11 -5.84
CA PRO A 143 -27.94 8.17 -4.74
C PRO A 143 -29.18 8.42 -3.87
N ARG A 144 -30.08 7.43 -3.79
CA ARG A 144 -31.22 7.48 -2.86
C ARG A 144 -30.69 7.56 -1.42
N ARG A 145 -30.95 8.67 -0.73
CA ARG A 145 -30.70 8.78 0.72
C ARG A 145 -31.47 7.65 1.42
N LYS A 146 -30.78 6.76 2.15
CA LYS A 146 -31.44 5.83 3.07
C LYS A 146 -32.16 6.66 4.13
N GLY A 147 -33.49 6.77 4.02
CA GLY A 147 -34.36 7.35 5.05
C GLY A 147 -34.87 8.78 4.87
N GLY A 148 -34.84 9.39 3.67
CA GLY A 148 -35.31 10.78 3.47
C GLY A 148 -36.56 10.91 2.59
N ARG A 149 -37.59 11.61 3.11
CA ARG A 149 -38.83 12.04 2.40
C ARG A 149 -38.54 12.57 0.99
N LYS A 150 -39.42 12.25 0.03
CA LYS A 150 -39.42 12.84 -1.32
C LYS A 150 -39.37 14.37 -1.20
N ARG A 151 -38.45 15.01 -1.93
CA ARG A 151 -38.53 16.46 -2.16
C ARG A 151 -39.80 16.69 -2.98
N VAL A 152 -40.74 17.44 -2.41
CA VAL A 152 -41.86 18.06 -3.13
C VAL A 152 -41.32 19.29 -3.81
#